data_AF-A0AAV7VTL0-F1
#
_entry.id   AF-A0AAV7VTL0-F1
#
_cell.length_a   1.000
_cell.length_b   1.000
_cell.length_c   1.000
_cell.angle_alpha   90.00
_cell.angle_beta   90.00
_cell.angle_gamma   90.00
#
_symmetry.space_group_name_H-M   'P 1'
#
loop_
_entity.id
_entity.type
_entity.pdbx_description
1 polymer ?
#
loop_
_entity_poly.entity_id
_entity_poly.type
_entity_poly.pdbx_seq_one_letter_code
_entity_poly.pdbx_strand_id
1 'polypeptide(L)' 'ICRVCRSEGTPEKPLYHPCVCTGSIKFIHQECLVQWLKHSRKEYCELCKHRFAFTP' A
#
# COMPACT_ATOMS: atom_id res chain seq x y z
N ILE A 1 -5.09 -8.17 -4.46
CA ILE A 1 -5.65 -6.98 -5.15
C ILE A 1 -5.12 -5.72 -4.48
N CYS A 2 -4.54 -4.79 -5.24
CA CYS A 2 -4.06 -3.49 -4.77
C CYS A 2 -5.23 -2.59 -4.33
N ARG A 3 -5.17 -2.00 -3.14
CA ARG A 3 -6.21 -1.08 -2.63
C ARG A 3 -6.37 0.22 -3.42
N VAL A 4 -5.38 0.60 -4.24
CA VAL A 4 -5.38 1.85 -5.02
C VAL A 4 -5.89 1.59 -6.44
N CYS A 5 -5.20 0.74 -7.20
CA CYS A 5 -5.52 0.51 -8.62
C CYS A 5 -6.48 -0.67 -8.87
N ARG A 6 -6.83 -1.45 -7.83
CA ARG A 6 -7.72 -2.62 -7.91
C ARG A 6 -7.23 -3.75 -8.83
N SER A 7 -5.95 -3.76 -9.19
CA SER A 7 -5.32 -4.84 -9.96
C SER A 7 -4.70 -5.93 -9.07
N GLU A 8 -4.52 -7.12 -9.61
CA GLU A 8 -3.73 -8.19 -9.00
C GLU A 8 -2.24 -7.86 -8.98
N GLY A 9 -1.51 -8.47 -8.05
CA GLY A 9 -0.06 -8.39 -8.03
C GLY A 9 0.51 -9.34 -9.07
N THR A 10 1.53 -8.88 -9.79
CA THR A 10 2.27 -9.70 -10.76
C THR A 10 3.73 -9.88 -10.29
N PRO A 11 4.49 -10.82 -10.87
CA PRO A 11 5.92 -10.94 -10.57
C PRO A 11 6.71 -9.63 -10.81
N GLU A 12 6.31 -8.84 -11.81
CA GLU A 12 6.90 -7.54 -12.12
C GLU A 12 6.38 -6.42 -11.20
N LYS A 13 5.15 -6.53 -10.72
CA LYS A 13 4.49 -5.56 -9.82
C LYS A 13 3.89 -6.27 -8.61
N PRO A 14 4.71 -6.72 -7.66
CA PRO A 14 4.21 -7.45 -6.49
C PRO A 14 3.42 -6.53 -5.55
N LEU A 15 2.53 -7.14 -4.77
CA LEU A 15 1.78 -6.47 -3.71
C LEU A 15 2.54 -6.56 -2.39
N TYR A 16 2.60 -5.44 -1.68
CA TYR A 16 3.22 -5.32 -0.37
C TYR A 16 2.18 -5.03 0.71
N HIS A 17 2.57 -5.24 1.98
CA HIS A 17 1.76 -4.93 3.16
C HIS A 17 2.37 -3.82 4.01
N PRO A 18 2.31 -2.55 3.58
CA PRO A 18 3.08 -1.49 4.22
C PRO A 18 2.49 -1.00 5.55
N CYS A 19 1.42 -1.64 6.02
CA CYS A 19 0.76 -1.31 7.28
C CYS A 19 0.16 -2.56 7.92
N VAL A 20 -0.21 -2.46 9.19
CA VAL A 20 -0.78 -3.57 9.97
C VAL A 20 -2.27 -3.83 9.72
N CYS A 21 -2.85 -3.29 8.65
CA CYS A 21 -4.24 -3.59 8.31
C CYS A 21 -4.43 -5.07 8.02
N THR A 22 -5.65 -5.56 8.22
CA THR A 22 -6.05 -6.94 7.92
C THR A 22 -6.85 -7.02 6.62
N GLY A 23 -6.99 -8.23 6.08
CA GLY A 23 -7.75 -8.45 4.84
C GLY A 23 -7.11 -7.85 3.59
N SER A 24 -7.94 -7.58 2.58
CA SER A 24 -7.48 -7.13 1.25
C SER A 24 -6.91 -5.71 1.25
N ILE A 25 -7.33 -4.85 2.20
CA ILE A 25 -6.94 -3.43 2.23
C ILE A 25 -5.48 -3.20 2.62
N LYS A 26 -4.80 -4.21 3.17
CA LYS A 26 -3.37 -4.12 3.48
C LYS A 26 -2.48 -4.18 2.24
N PHE A 27 -2.99 -4.72 1.13
CA PHE A 27 -2.19 -4.97 -0.07
C PHE A 27 -2.17 -3.76 -1.00
N ILE A 28 -0.97 -3.35 -1.41
CA ILE A 28 -0.76 -2.23 -2.32
C ILE A 28 0.53 -2.43 -3.13
N HIS A 29 0.55 -1.98 -4.39
CA HIS A 29 1.80 -1.94 -5.16
C HIS A 29 2.73 -0.87 -4.62
N GLN A 30 4.04 -1.09 -4.74
CA GLN A 30 5.05 -0.10 -4.38
C GLN A 30 4.84 1.22 -5.11
N GLU A 31 4.66 1.20 -6.43
CA GLU A 31 4.43 2.41 -7.23
C GLU A 31 3.15 3.13 -6.80
N CYS A 32 2.06 2.39 -6.56
CA CYS A 32 0.81 2.96 -6.08
C CYS A 32 0.96 3.64 -4.73
N LEU A 33 1.71 3.04 -3.79
CA LEU A 33 1.97 3.66 -2.50
C LEU A 33 2.80 4.93 -2.66
N VAL A 34 3.89 4.89 -3.43
CA VAL A 34 4.75 6.07 -3.65
C VAL A 34 3.96 7.22 -4.29
N GLN A 35 3.14 6.95 -5.31
CA GLN A 35 2.28 7.96 -5.92
C GLN A 35 1.25 8.50 -4.91
N TRP A 36 0.63 7.63 -4.12
CA TRP A 36 -0.32 8.02 -3.10
C TRP A 36 0.32 8.90 -2.01
N LEU A 37 1.52 8.55 -1.53
CA LEU A 37 2.28 9.34 -0.54
C LEU A 37 2.61 10.73 -1.09
N LYS A 38 3.09 10.81 -2.34
CA LYS A 38 3.40 12.08 -3.02
C LYS A 38 2.17 12.99 -3.13
N HIS A 39 1.01 12.42 -3.44
CA HIS A 39 -0.22 13.19 -3.62
C HIS A 39 -0.88 13.55 -2.28
N SER A 40 -0.93 12.61 -1.33
CA SER A 40 -1.66 12.77 -0.07
C SER A 40 -0.89 13.60 0.96
N ARG A 41 0.45 13.68 0.86
CA ARG A 41 1.34 14.23 1.90
C ARG A 41 1.14 13.58 3.28
N LYS A 42 0.66 12.33 3.29
CA LYS A 42 0.42 11.53 4.48
C LYS A 42 1.41 10.38 4.51
N GLU A 43 2.05 10.16 5.65
CA GLU A 43 3.00 9.06 5.85
C GLU A 43 2.40 7.89 6.66
N TYR A 44 1.13 8.02 7.05
CA TYR A 44 0.44 7.10 7.94
C TYR A 44 -0.80 6.53 7.26
N CYS A 45 -1.07 5.25 7.52
CA CYS A 45 -2.29 4.60 7.07
C CYS A 45 -3.50 5.28 7.70
N GLU A 46 -4.50 5.63 6.88
CA GLU A 46 -5.69 6.34 7.37
C GLU A 46 -6.57 5.50 8.30
N LEU A 47 -6.46 4.17 8.21
CA LEU A 47 -7.24 3.20 8.98
C LEU A 47 -6.55 2.83 10.29
N CYS A 48 -5.36 2.22 10.21
CA CYS A 48 -4.66 1.73 11.40
C CYS A 48 -3.70 2.76 12.03
N LYS A 49 -3.56 3.95 11.42
CA LYS A 49 -2.64 5.02 11.86
C LYS A 49 -1.16 4.61 11.95
N HIS A 50 -0.80 3.41 11.50
CA HIS A 50 0.58 2.95 11.45
C HIS A 50 1.34 3.67 10.33
N ARG A 51 2.60 4.02 10.58
CA ARG A 51 3.46 4.61 9.55
C ARG A 51 3.66 3.60 8.43
N PHE A 52 3.53 4.03 7.19
CA PHE A 52 3.81 3.14 6.07
C PHE A 52 5.29 2.74 6.09
N ALA A 53 5.55 1.44 6.05
CA ALA A 53 6.90 0.89 5.98
C ALA A 53 6.96 -0.16 4.87
N PHE A 54 7.97 -0.07 4.00
CA PHE A 54 8.25 -1.15 3.06
C PHE A 54 8.94 -2.28 3.81
N THR A 55 8.14 -3.14 4.45
CA THR A 55 8.63 -4.46 4.84
C THR A 55 8.67 -5.34 3.58
N PRO A 56 9.84 -5.85 3.19
CA PRO A 56 9.95 -6.83 2.11
C PRO A 56 9.17 -8.11 2.44
#